data_AF-A0A4S2LMB8-F1
#
_entry.id   AF-A0A4S2LMB8-F1
#
_cell.length_a   1.000
_cell.length_b   1.000
_cell.length_c   1.000
_cell.angle_alpha   90.00
_cell.angle_beta   90.00
_cell.angle_gamma   90.00
#
_symmetry.space_group_name_H-M   'P 1'
#
loop_
_entity.id
_entity.type
_entity.pdbx_description
1 polymer ?
#
loop_
_entity_poly.entity_id
_entity_poly.type
_entity_poly.pdbx_seq_one_letter_code
_entity_poly.pdbx_strand_id
1 'polypeptide(L)'
;MIKEHPFPTRRRNGNAVFSCSVNVLGFITMVGGFVSPYWLQSYSRIHMPFSRLGLWEFCLNGFVPKNDISMQSYYGCWWIYSPYLDAIRDILTPWWFIIIQVFMSVSLFLYFLSVILFFVYLFGEFSNSKVPAVLSLSIALIDFTAACLITTSIIIFGINQLNPDWMPYPFQNWPSSGFGLAALSGCLAFITTGYSAVQYRIDKELHEEDAFNFPLVTRPQMEPEIRPTGETQHMRTQMGPEEPTPQPMLSHVGCPLVD
;
A
#
# COMPACT_ATOMS: atom_id res chain seq x y z
N MET A 1 28.16 -27.44 -22.36
CA MET A 1 27.52 -26.10 -22.41
C MET A 1 26.39 -26.12 -21.42
N ILE A 2 26.55 -25.45 -20.27
CA ILE A 2 25.49 -25.31 -19.27
C ILE A 2 24.48 -24.35 -19.90
N LYS A 3 23.29 -24.86 -20.20
CA LYS A 3 22.19 -24.04 -20.68
C LYS A 3 21.70 -23.28 -19.46
N GLU A 4 22.15 -22.04 -19.29
CA GLU A 4 21.55 -21.16 -18.28
C GLU A 4 20.07 -21.07 -18.62
N HIS A 5 19.25 -21.64 -17.75
CA HIS A 5 17.82 -21.45 -17.83
C HIS A 5 17.60 -19.95 -17.61
N PRO A 6 16.96 -19.23 -18.55
CA PRO A 6 16.68 -17.82 -18.34
C PRO A 6 15.90 -17.71 -17.03
N PHE A 7 16.45 -16.95 -16.07
CA PHE A 7 15.73 -16.59 -14.86
C PHE A 7 14.36 -16.07 -15.31
N PRO A 8 13.24 -16.58 -14.74
CA PRO A 8 11.94 -16.04 -15.07
C PRO A 8 11.97 -14.56 -14.69
N THR A 9 12.06 -13.67 -15.67
CA THR A 9 11.88 -12.24 -15.48
C THR A 9 10.50 -12.08 -14.87
N ARG A 10 10.45 -11.83 -13.56
CA ARG A 10 9.21 -11.66 -12.81
C ARG A 10 8.37 -10.61 -13.55
N ARG A 11 7.29 -11.05 -14.19
CA ARG A 11 6.36 -10.16 -14.89
C ARG A 11 5.97 -9.08 -13.88
N ARG A 12 6.16 -7.81 -14.22
CA ARG A 12 5.87 -6.70 -13.30
C ARG A 12 4.38 -6.71 -12.97
N ASN A 13 4.02 -7.26 -11.80
CA ASN A 13 2.64 -7.44 -11.37
C ASN A 13 2.01 -6.07 -11.12
N GLY A 14 0.95 -5.73 -11.86
CA GLY A 14 0.23 -4.46 -11.70
C GLY A 14 -0.27 -4.23 -10.27
N ASN A 15 -0.72 -5.29 -9.60
CA ASN A 15 -1.21 -5.24 -8.22
C ASN A 15 -0.14 -4.75 -7.23
N ALA A 16 1.09 -5.27 -7.34
CA ALA A 16 2.18 -4.88 -6.44
C ALA A 16 2.60 -3.41 -6.64
N VAL A 17 2.63 -2.95 -7.89
CA VAL A 17 2.96 -1.55 -8.22
C VAL A 17 1.86 -0.62 -7.71
N PHE A 18 0.59 -0.99 -7.89
CA PHE A 18 -0.53 -0.24 -7.35
C PHE A 18 -0.46 -0.16 -5.82
N SER A 19 -0.26 -1.30 -5.15
CA SER A 19 -0.12 -1.37 -3.69
C SER A 19 1.00 -0.48 -3.18
N CYS A 20 2.18 -0.53 -3.81
CA CYS A 20 3.31 0.32 -3.45
C CYS A 20 3.00 1.81 -3.64
N SER A 21 2.30 2.18 -4.73
CA SER A 21 1.93 3.57 -5.00
C SER A 21 0.98 4.12 -3.93
N VAL A 22 -0.02 3.32 -3.54
CA VAL A 22 -0.95 3.66 -2.45
C VAL A 22 -0.22 3.75 -1.11
N ASN A 23 0.71 2.82 -0.85
CA ASN A 23 1.52 2.82 0.37
C ASN A 23 2.37 4.10 0.49
N VAL A 24 3.06 4.50 -0.58
CA VAL A 24 3.89 5.73 -0.59
C VAL A 24 3.02 6.98 -0.37
N LEU A 25 1.83 7.04 -0.99
CA LEU A 25 0.89 8.13 -0.74
C LEU A 25 0.40 8.12 0.72
N GLY A 26 0.12 6.93 1.26
CA GLY A 26 -0.22 6.73 2.67
C GLY A 26 0.88 7.22 3.61
N PHE A 27 2.14 6.92 3.30
CA PHE A 27 3.29 7.38 4.06
C PHE A 27 3.44 8.91 4.04
N ILE A 28 3.31 9.55 2.86
CA ILE A 28 3.40 11.02 2.73
C ILE A 28 2.30 11.69 3.54
N THR A 29 1.06 11.19 3.45
CA THR A 29 -0.07 11.73 4.22
C THR A 29 0.08 11.48 5.73
N MET A 30 0.64 10.33 6.13
CA MET A 30 0.98 10.05 7.53
C MET A 30 2.02 11.02 8.08
N VAL A 31 3.11 11.26 7.34
CA VAL A 31 4.14 12.25 7.71
C VAL A 31 3.52 13.63 7.83
N GLY A 32 2.69 14.03 6.85
CA GLY A 32 1.98 15.30 6.86
C GLY A 32 1.07 15.46 8.09
N GLY A 33 0.31 14.42 8.45
CA GLY A 33 -0.47 14.40 9.68
C GLY A 33 0.41 14.50 10.92
N PHE A 34 1.48 13.72 10.99
CA PHE A 34 2.37 13.63 12.15
C PHE A 34 3.06 14.96 12.49
N VAL A 35 3.55 15.69 11.48
CA VAL A 35 4.27 16.97 11.69
C VAL A 35 3.38 18.20 11.66
N SER A 36 2.11 18.05 11.24
CA SER A 36 1.22 19.20 11.05
C SER A 36 0.83 19.86 12.38
N PRO A 37 0.93 21.20 12.49
CA PRO A 37 0.41 21.95 13.64
C PRO A 37 -1.10 22.21 13.56
N TYR A 38 -1.83 21.48 12.71
CA TYR A 38 -3.25 21.68 12.41
C TYR A 38 -4.08 20.42 12.65
N TRP A 39 -3.98 19.83 13.83
CA TRP A 39 -4.88 18.76 14.28
C TRP A 39 -6.21 19.32 14.76
N LEU A 40 -6.16 20.33 15.62
CA LEU A 40 -7.33 21.11 16.04
C LEU A 40 -7.07 22.58 15.76
N GLN A 41 -8.09 23.27 15.26
CA GLN A 41 -8.02 24.69 14.97
C GLN A 41 -9.25 25.39 15.53
N SER A 42 -9.06 26.57 16.10
CA SER A 42 -10.16 27.41 16.54
C SER A 42 -10.68 28.30 15.41
N TYR A 43 -11.92 28.78 15.56
CA TYR A 43 -12.54 29.68 14.60
C TYR A 43 -11.88 31.06 14.60
N SER A 44 -11.31 31.48 13.47
CA SER A 44 -10.51 32.72 13.37
C SER A 44 -11.31 34.02 13.58
N ARG A 45 -12.64 33.98 13.45
CA ARG A 45 -13.50 35.17 13.59
C ARG A 45 -13.84 35.52 15.04
N ILE A 46 -13.55 34.64 15.99
CA ILE A 46 -13.88 34.83 17.41
C ILE A 46 -12.58 34.82 18.19
N HIS A 47 -12.42 35.75 19.14
CA HIS A 47 -11.23 35.77 19.99
C HIS A 47 -11.28 34.59 20.95
N MET A 48 -10.46 33.58 20.68
CA MET A 48 -10.33 32.39 21.51
C MET A 48 -8.94 32.34 22.16
N PRO A 49 -8.85 31.82 23.40
CA PRO A 49 -7.58 31.63 24.10
C PRO A 49 -6.64 30.63 23.42
N PHE A 50 -7.17 29.86 22.46
CA PHE A 50 -6.50 28.80 21.71
C PHE A 50 -6.60 29.10 20.20
N SER A 51 -5.51 28.89 19.44
CA SER A 51 -5.48 29.13 17.99
C SER A 51 -5.42 27.83 17.18
N ARG A 52 -4.38 27.01 17.41
CA ARG A 52 -4.19 25.72 16.74
C ARG A 52 -3.29 24.82 17.57
N LEU A 53 -3.41 23.52 17.39
CA LEU A 53 -2.49 22.52 17.94
C LEU A 53 -2.21 21.45 16.89
N GLY A 54 -0.98 20.95 16.91
CA GLY A 54 -0.60 19.67 16.31
C GLY A 54 -0.33 18.63 17.39
N LEU A 55 0.27 17.50 16.98
CA LEU A 55 0.77 16.52 17.94
C LEU A 55 1.85 17.09 18.85
N TRP A 56 2.64 18.02 18.32
CA TRP A 56 3.90 18.40 18.97
C TRP A 56 4.07 19.90 19.23
N GLU A 57 3.25 20.73 18.61
CA GLU A 57 3.27 22.19 18.76
C GLU A 57 1.89 22.68 19.17
N PHE A 58 1.85 23.61 20.12
CA PHE A 58 0.63 24.29 20.55
C PHE A 58 0.77 25.79 20.30
N CYS A 59 -0.23 26.39 19.66
CA CYS A 59 -0.32 27.83 19.45
C CYS A 59 -1.45 28.41 20.31
N LEU A 60 -1.05 29.17 21.33
CA LEU A 60 -1.93 29.76 22.33
C LEU A 60 -2.07 31.27 22.08
N ASN A 61 -3.22 31.82 22.46
CA ASN A 61 -3.54 33.23 22.27
C ASN A 61 -4.24 33.78 23.53
N GLY A 62 -3.54 33.77 24.67
CA GLY A 62 -4.09 34.17 25.96
C GLY A 62 -4.76 33.04 26.70
N PHE A 63 -4.21 31.82 26.60
CA PHE A 63 -4.70 30.67 27.36
C PHE A 63 -4.38 30.84 28.84
N VAL A 64 -5.39 30.70 29.70
CA VAL A 64 -5.25 30.74 31.16
C VAL A 64 -5.80 29.41 31.71
N PRO A 65 -4.98 28.62 32.42
CA PRO A 65 -5.45 27.38 33.03
C PRO A 65 -6.54 27.63 34.08
N LYS A 66 -7.57 26.77 34.12
CA LYS A 66 -8.71 26.93 35.05
C LYS A 66 -8.31 26.98 36.54
N ASN A 67 -7.22 26.30 36.90
CA ASN A 67 -6.75 26.16 38.29
C ASN A 67 -5.54 27.05 38.62
N ASP A 68 -5.15 27.98 37.74
CA ASP A 68 -4.01 28.84 38.01
C ASP A 68 -4.41 30.04 38.90
N ILE A 69 -3.88 30.08 40.12
CA ILE A 69 -4.08 31.17 41.09
C ILE A 69 -3.38 32.46 40.60
N SER A 70 -2.31 32.32 39.81
CA SER A 70 -1.50 33.43 39.33
C SER A 70 -2.07 34.10 38.07
N MET A 71 -3.14 33.53 37.48
CA MET A 71 -3.81 34.02 36.27
C MET A 71 -2.82 34.32 35.13
N GLN A 72 -1.78 33.49 34.97
CA GLN A 72 -0.79 33.69 33.92
C GLN A 72 -1.38 33.31 32.56
N SER A 73 -1.22 34.19 31.58
CA SER A 73 -1.69 34.00 30.22
C SER A 73 -0.54 33.58 29.29
N TYR A 74 -0.79 32.53 28.52
CA TYR A 74 0.19 31.93 27.61
C TYR A 74 -0.08 32.34 26.16
N TYR A 75 0.97 32.73 25.44
CA TYR A 75 0.91 33.23 24.07
C TYR A 75 1.97 32.62 23.16
N GLY A 76 1.65 32.56 21.87
CA GLY A 76 2.58 32.15 20.82
C GLY A 76 2.52 30.65 20.53
N CYS A 77 3.33 30.23 19.56
CA CYS A 77 3.48 28.84 19.15
C CYS A 77 4.73 28.26 19.80
N TRP A 78 4.54 27.20 20.57
CA TRP A 78 5.62 26.57 21.31
C TRP A 78 5.57 25.06 21.12
N TRP A 79 6.76 24.48 21.05
CA TRP A 79 6.92 23.05 21.17
C TRP A 79 6.42 22.57 22.52
N ILE A 80 5.78 21.39 22.53
CA ILE A 80 5.19 20.77 23.72
C ILE A 80 6.16 20.63 24.90
N TYR A 81 7.42 20.32 24.62
CA TYR A 81 8.48 20.17 25.62
C TYR A 81 9.32 21.45 25.79
N SER A 82 8.78 22.61 25.43
CA SER A 82 9.46 23.88 25.70
C SER A 82 9.37 24.21 27.20
N PRO A 83 10.43 24.78 27.80
CA PRO A 83 10.40 25.23 29.19
C PRO A 83 9.28 26.23 29.49
N TYR A 84 8.79 26.93 28.47
CA TYR A 84 7.68 27.89 28.60
C TYR A 84 6.35 27.21 28.94
N LEU A 85 6.11 26.00 28.43
CA LEU A 85 4.85 25.27 28.66
C LEU A 85 4.94 24.25 29.81
N ASP A 86 6.11 24.05 30.44
CA ASP A 86 6.32 22.99 31.42
C ASP A 86 5.32 23.02 32.59
N ALA A 87 4.94 24.22 33.06
CA ALA A 87 3.98 24.39 34.15
C ALA A 87 2.55 23.93 33.79
N ILE A 88 2.17 23.99 32.52
CA ILE A 88 0.82 23.69 32.02
C ILE A 88 0.76 22.46 31.11
N ARG A 89 1.89 21.78 30.93
CA ARG A 89 2.04 20.66 30.00
C ARG A 89 1.07 19.54 30.31
N ASP A 90 0.89 19.18 31.58
CA ASP A 90 0.00 18.08 31.96
C ASP A 90 -1.49 18.38 31.67
N ILE A 91 -1.85 19.67 31.60
CA ILE A 91 -3.19 20.13 31.22
C ILE A 91 -3.34 20.10 29.69
N LEU A 92 -2.34 20.60 28.96
CA LEU A 92 -2.35 20.63 27.49
C LEU A 92 -2.26 19.22 26.89
N THR A 93 -1.49 18.33 27.51
CA THR A 93 -1.23 16.98 27.01
C THR A 93 -1.61 15.92 28.04
N PRO A 94 -2.92 15.66 28.19
CA PRO A 94 -3.42 14.61 29.06
C PRO A 94 -2.94 13.23 28.57
N TRP A 95 -3.06 12.21 29.42
CA TRP A 95 -2.53 10.86 29.15
C TRP A 95 -3.02 10.27 27.81
N TRP A 96 -4.28 10.51 27.43
CA TRP A 96 -4.85 9.99 26.18
C TRP A 96 -4.22 10.65 24.94
N PHE A 97 -3.76 11.90 25.06
CA PHE A 97 -3.05 12.61 24.00
C PHE A 97 -1.64 12.04 23.82
N ILE A 98 -0.98 11.68 24.93
CA ILE A 98 0.32 10.99 24.90
C ILE A 98 0.18 9.61 24.22
N ILE A 99 -0.91 8.88 24.47
CA ILE A 99 -1.19 7.62 23.78
C ILE A 99 -1.26 7.81 22.26
N ILE A 100 -1.93 8.87 21.79
CA ILE A 100 -1.99 9.22 20.36
C ILE A 100 -0.58 9.49 19.81
N GLN A 101 0.23 10.29 20.51
CA GLN A 101 1.61 10.58 20.09
C GLN A 101 2.44 9.29 19.94
N VAL A 102 2.34 8.37 20.90
CA VAL A 102 3.04 7.07 20.85
C VAL A 102 2.54 6.22 19.68
N PHE A 103 1.23 6.04 19.53
CA PHE A 103 0.66 5.23 18.46
C PHE A 103 0.98 5.79 17.08
N MET A 104 0.90 7.10 16.90
CA MET A 104 1.28 7.76 15.64
C MET A 104 2.78 7.63 15.36
N SER A 105 3.64 7.72 16.39
CA SER A 105 5.10 7.53 16.23
C SER A 105 5.46 6.09 15.85
N VAL A 106 4.87 5.10 16.52
CA VAL A 106 5.06 3.67 16.20
C VAL A 106 4.55 3.38 14.79
N SER A 107 3.37 3.89 14.44
CA SER A 107 2.80 3.72 13.10
C SER A 107 3.69 4.33 12.03
N LEU A 108 4.25 5.53 12.26
CA LEU A 108 5.16 6.19 11.31
C LEU A 108 6.40 5.34 11.06
N PHE A 109 6.98 4.75 12.11
CA PHE A 109 8.13 3.84 11.99
C PHE A 109 7.78 2.56 11.20
N LEU A 110 6.64 1.94 11.52
CA LEU A 110 6.15 0.77 10.79
C LEU A 110 5.93 1.07 9.30
N TYR A 111 5.34 2.24 8.99
CA TYR A 111 5.06 2.63 7.62
C TYR A 111 6.34 2.92 6.83
N PHE A 112 7.33 3.54 7.46
CA PHE A 112 8.67 3.70 6.88
C PHE A 112 9.32 2.35 6.55
N LEU A 113 9.23 1.38 7.47
CA LEU A 113 9.72 0.03 7.22
C LEU A 113 8.97 -0.65 6.08
N SER A 114 7.64 -0.52 6.02
CA SER A 114 6.81 -1.04 4.93
C SER A 114 7.23 -0.47 3.57
N VAL A 115 7.47 0.84 3.47
CA VAL A 115 7.98 1.48 2.25
C VAL A 115 9.31 0.85 1.80
N ILE A 116 10.26 0.66 2.72
CA ILE A 116 11.54 0.00 2.41
C ILE A 116 11.32 -1.43 1.89
N LEU A 117 10.46 -2.20 2.55
CA LEU A 117 10.15 -3.57 2.14
C LEU A 117 9.50 -3.62 0.75
N PHE A 118 8.63 -2.66 0.42
CA PHE A 118 8.06 -2.53 -0.93
C PHE A 118 9.14 -2.26 -1.99
N PHE A 119 10.10 -1.38 -1.69
CA PHE A 119 11.23 -1.14 -2.59
C PHE A 119 12.05 -2.41 -2.80
N VAL A 120 12.39 -3.12 -1.71
CA VAL A 120 13.10 -4.41 -1.78
C VAL A 120 12.30 -5.44 -2.58
N TYR A 121 10.98 -5.48 -2.40
CA TYR A 121 10.11 -6.41 -3.11
C TYR A 121 10.02 -6.13 -4.61
N LEU A 122 9.98 -4.85 -5.02
CA LEU A 122 9.83 -4.45 -6.43
C LEU A 122 11.14 -4.50 -7.22
N PHE A 123 12.26 -4.15 -6.58
CA PHE A 123 13.57 -4.05 -7.22
C PHE A 123 14.49 -5.25 -6.91
N GLY A 124 14.12 -6.09 -5.94
CA GLY A 124 14.91 -7.25 -5.56
C GLY A 124 14.75 -8.41 -6.53
N GLU A 125 15.88 -8.96 -6.95
CA GLU A 125 15.95 -10.23 -7.67
C GLU A 125 16.17 -11.35 -6.65
N PHE A 126 15.18 -12.24 -6.51
CA PHE A 126 15.22 -13.33 -5.54
C PHE A 126 15.36 -14.66 -6.25
N SER A 127 16.47 -15.38 -5.99
CA SER A 127 16.65 -16.74 -6.48
C SER A 127 15.74 -17.76 -5.78
N ASN A 128 15.22 -17.43 -4.60
CA ASN A 128 14.38 -18.31 -3.80
C ASN A 128 12.94 -17.77 -3.78
N SER A 129 12.00 -18.54 -4.33
CA SER A 129 10.58 -18.17 -4.45
C SER A 129 9.87 -18.00 -3.09
N LYS A 130 10.45 -18.47 -1.98
CA LYS A 130 9.94 -18.21 -0.61
C LYS A 130 10.07 -16.75 -0.18
N VAL A 131 11.14 -16.07 -0.61
CA VAL A 131 11.46 -14.70 -0.17
C VAL A 131 10.37 -13.71 -0.54
N PRO A 132 9.88 -13.62 -1.80
CA PRO A 132 8.81 -12.69 -2.15
C PRO A 132 7.52 -12.94 -1.36
N ALA A 133 7.14 -14.20 -1.11
CA ALA A 133 5.96 -14.53 -0.31
C ALA A 133 6.10 -14.09 1.16
N VAL A 134 7.28 -14.26 1.76
CA VAL A 134 7.54 -13.78 3.13
C VAL A 134 7.53 -12.24 3.17
N LEU A 135 8.09 -11.57 2.17
CA LEU A 135 8.08 -10.11 2.07
C LEU A 135 6.65 -9.56 1.94
N SER A 136 5.83 -10.10 1.04
CA SER A 136 4.44 -9.64 0.86
C SER A 136 3.57 -9.89 2.10
N LEU A 137 3.77 -11.01 2.80
CA LEU A 137 3.14 -11.24 4.10
C LEU A 137 3.58 -10.23 5.16
N SER A 138 4.89 -9.97 5.25
CA SER A 138 5.45 -9.04 6.24
C SER A 138 4.91 -7.63 6.05
N ILE A 139 4.87 -7.16 4.80
CA ILE A 139 4.28 -5.88 4.42
C ILE A 139 2.80 -5.81 4.87
N ALA A 140 2.00 -6.81 4.52
CA ALA A 140 0.58 -6.84 4.88
C ALA A 140 0.34 -6.76 6.41
N LEU A 141 1.15 -7.47 7.20
CA LEU A 141 1.04 -7.46 8.66
C LEU A 141 1.48 -6.12 9.28
N ILE A 142 2.56 -5.53 8.75
CA ILE A 142 3.07 -4.22 9.19
C ILE A 142 2.04 -3.13 8.90
N ASP A 143 1.53 -3.07 7.67
CA ASP A 143 0.53 -2.06 7.27
C ASP A 143 -0.79 -2.23 8.01
N PHE A 144 -1.22 -3.48 8.27
CA PHE A 144 -2.41 -3.74 9.08
C PHE A 144 -2.25 -3.21 10.51
N THR A 145 -1.09 -3.48 11.12
CA THR A 145 -0.79 -3.02 12.48
C THR A 145 -0.75 -1.49 12.54
N ALA A 146 -0.07 -0.84 11.58
CA ALA A 146 -0.05 0.61 11.48
C ALA A 146 -1.46 1.18 11.27
N ALA A 147 -2.28 0.59 10.40
CA ALA A 147 -3.65 1.02 10.14
C ALA A 147 -4.53 0.98 11.40
N CYS A 148 -4.43 -0.10 12.19
CA CYS A 148 -5.13 -0.21 13.47
C CYS A 148 -4.71 0.89 14.45
N LEU A 149 -3.39 1.10 14.63
CA LEU A 149 -2.87 2.11 15.55
C LEU A 149 -3.27 3.55 15.13
N ILE A 150 -3.22 3.86 13.83
CA ILE A 150 -3.68 5.16 13.30
C ILE A 150 -5.18 5.31 13.56
N THR A 151 -5.97 4.29 13.25
CA THR A 151 -7.43 4.33 13.44
C THR A 151 -7.80 4.54 14.90
N THR A 152 -7.16 3.81 15.81
CA THR A 152 -7.36 4.01 17.26
C THR A 152 -6.98 5.43 17.68
N SER A 153 -5.88 5.98 17.16
CA SER A 153 -5.46 7.36 17.44
C SER A 153 -6.50 8.39 17.00
N ILE A 154 -7.05 8.23 15.79
CA ILE A 154 -8.09 9.08 15.23
C ILE A 154 -9.39 9.00 16.04
N ILE A 155 -9.77 7.80 16.49
CA ILE A 155 -10.97 7.61 17.31
C ILE A 155 -10.80 8.26 18.69
N ILE A 156 -9.65 8.03 19.36
CA ILE A 156 -9.38 8.63 20.68
C ILE A 156 -9.41 10.16 20.57
N PHE A 157 -8.76 10.74 19.56
CA PHE A 157 -8.77 12.18 19.35
C PHE A 157 -10.19 12.68 19.01
N GLY A 158 -10.89 11.96 18.14
CA GLY A 158 -12.23 12.30 17.68
C GLY A 158 -13.26 12.41 18.81
N ILE A 159 -13.13 11.56 19.84
CA ILE A 159 -13.97 11.60 21.05
C ILE A 159 -13.50 12.72 21.99
N ASN A 160 -12.19 12.79 22.27
CA ASN A 160 -11.68 13.67 23.33
C ASN A 160 -11.59 15.16 22.93
N GLN A 161 -11.58 15.49 21.64
CA GLN A 161 -11.60 16.88 21.17
C GLN A 161 -12.86 17.64 21.62
N LEU A 162 -13.94 16.93 21.93
CA LEU A 162 -15.21 17.51 22.38
C LEU A 162 -15.25 17.74 23.90
N ASN A 163 -14.21 17.33 24.63
CA ASN A 163 -14.19 17.44 26.09
C ASN A 163 -14.00 18.91 26.53
N PRO A 164 -14.98 19.50 27.26
CA PRO A 164 -14.90 20.89 27.74
C PRO A 164 -13.85 21.10 28.85
N ASP A 165 -13.34 20.01 29.41
CA ASP A 165 -12.31 20.04 30.45
C ASP A 165 -10.89 20.14 29.91
N TRP A 166 -10.66 19.70 28.67
CA TRP A 166 -9.34 19.74 28.04
C TRP A 166 -9.10 21.05 27.31
N MET A 167 -10.02 21.44 26.42
CA MET A 167 -9.89 22.68 25.64
C MET A 167 -11.12 23.58 25.82
N PRO A 168 -10.92 24.90 25.93
CA PRO A 168 -12.01 25.86 26.08
C PRO A 168 -12.84 25.92 24.79
N TYR A 169 -14.16 26.03 24.95
CA TYR A 169 -15.13 26.14 23.85
C TYR A 169 -15.00 25.03 22.79
N PRO A 170 -15.17 23.74 23.16
CA PRO A 170 -14.96 22.61 22.25
C PRO A 170 -15.79 22.69 20.97
N PHE A 171 -17.01 23.23 21.02
CA PHE A 171 -17.88 23.39 19.85
C PHE A 171 -17.40 24.44 18.83
N GLN A 172 -16.48 25.32 19.22
CA GLN A 172 -15.89 26.33 18.33
C GLN A 172 -14.53 25.90 17.77
N ASN A 173 -14.02 24.75 18.24
CA ASN A 173 -12.83 24.11 17.72
C ASN A 173 -13.23 23.06 16.70
N TRP A 174 -12.51 22.99 15.58
CA TRP A 174 -12.77 22.04 14.52
C TRP A 174 -11.49 21.28 14.15
N PRO A 175 -11.59 19.98 13.84
CA PRO A 175 -10.45 19.20 13.39
C PRO A 175 -10.00 19.69 12.01
N SER A 176 -8.71 19.99 11.88
CA SER A 176 -8.14 20.65 10.70
C SER A 176 -7.36 19.66 9.83
N SER A 177 -6.56 20.18 8.89
CA SER A 177 -5.94 19.40 7.81
C SER A 177 -5.00 18.28 8.31
N GLY A 178 -4.28 18.49 9.41
CA GLY A 178 -3.38 17.48 9.99
C GLY A 178 -4.13 16.23 10.46
N PHE A 179 -5.27 16.42 11.11
CA PHE A 179 -6.16 15.33 11.51
C PHE A 179 -6.74 14.61 10.28
N GLY A 180 -7.18 15.36 9.27
CA GLY A 180 -7.68 14.78 8.01
C GLY A 180 -6.63 13.97 7.25
N LEU A 181 -5.38 14.44 7.21
CA LEU A 181 -4.26 13.72 6.59
C LEU A 181 -3.95 12.42 7.34
N ALA A 182 -3.95 12.45 8.68
CA ALA A 182 -3.77 11.25 9.49
C ALA A 182 -4.91 10.23 9.27
N ALA A 183 -6.17 10.68 9.23
CA ALA A 183 -7.31 9.81 8.92
C ALA A 183 -7.21 9.20 7.51
N LEU A 184 -6.87 10.00 6.51
CA LEU A 184 -6.65 9.52 5.14
C LEU A 184 -5.52 8.47 5.08
N SER A 185 -4.43 8.68 5.81
CA SER A 185 -3.32 7.74 5.85
C SER A 185 -3.72 6.36 6.39
N GLY A 186 -4.61 6.31 7.38
CA GLY A 186 -5.18 5.07 7.92
C GLY A 186 -6.06 4.34 6.90
N CYS A 187 -6.89 5.06 6.15
CA CYS A 187 -7.68 4.49 5.05
C CYS A 187 -6.79 3.90 3.96
N LEU A 188 -5.74 4.62 3.56
CA LEU A 188 -4.78 4.15 2.55
C LEU A 188 -3.99 2.93 3.06
N ALA A 189 -3.70 2.85 4.36
CA ALA A 189 -3.03 1.70 4.97
C ALA A 189 -3.89 0.43 4.89
N PHE A 190 -5.20 0.53 5.13
CA PHE A 190 -6.12 -0.60 4.96
C PHE A 190 -6.22 -1.06 3.50
N ILE A 191 -6.25 -0.11 2.55
CA ILE A 191 -6.24 -0.45 1.12
C ILE A 191 -4.95 -1.19 0.78
N THR A 192 -3.80 -0.67 1.20
CA THR A 192 -2.48 -1.30 0.98
C THR A 192 -2.42 -2.69 1.60
N THR A 193 -2.96 -2.88 2.80
CA THR A 193 -3.07 -4.18 3.47
C THR A 193 -3.84 -5.18 2.61
N GLY A 194 -5.00 -4.78 2.07
CA GLY A 194 -5.83 -5.64 1.22
C GLY A 194 -5.10 -6.08 -0.05
N TYR A 195 -4.47 -5.16 -0.76
CA TYR A 195 -3.71 -5.48 -1.98
C TYR A 195 -2.46 -6.33 -1.68
N SER A 196 -1.76 -6.05 -0.59
CA SER A 196 -0.60 -6.84 -0.16
C SER A 196 -0.99 -8.25 0.27
N ALA A 197 -2.15 -8.42 0.90
CA ALA A 197 -2.69 -9.73 1.25
C ALA A 197 -3.04 -10.54 0.00
N VAL A 198 -3.62 -9.92 -1.03
CA VAL A 198 -3.84 -10.57 -2.33
C VAL A 198 -2.50 -10.94 -2.98
N GLN A 199 -1.52 -10.04 -2.96
CA GLN A 199 -0.21 -10.31 -3.52
C GLN A 199 0.49 -11.47 -2.80
N TYR A 200 0.34 -11.57 -1.48
CA TYR A 200 0.82 -12.72 -0.71
C TYR A 200 0.20 -14.05 -1.17
N ARG A 201 -1.12 -14.08 -1.46
CA ARG A 201 -1.75 -15.29 -2.00
C ARG A 201 -1.12 -15.70 -3.33
N ILE A 202 -0.92 -14.75 -4.23
CA ILE A 202 -0.30 -14.97 -5.55
C ILE A 202 1.14 -15.47 -5.39
N ASP A 203 1.94 -14.84 -4.53
CA ASP A 203 3.33 -15.25 -4.30
C ASP A 203 3.42 -16.63 -3.63
N LYS A 204 2.46 -16.97 -2.76
CA LYS A 204 2.36 -18.30 -2.14
C LYS A 204 2.04 -19.38 -3.17
N GLU A 205 1.07 -19.13 -4.04
CA GLU A 205 0.70 -20.05 -5.13
C GLU A 205 1.89 -20.29 -6.06
N LEU A 206 2.59 -19.21 -6.48
CA LEU A 206 3.78 -19.32 -7.32
C LEU A 206 4.89 -20.15 -6.67
N HIS A 207 5.13 -19.96 -5.37
CA HIS A 207 6.10 -20.76 -4.63
C HIS A 207 5.71 -22.26 -4.60
N GLU A 208 4.42 -22.57 -4.44
CA GLU A 208 3.91 -23.95 -4.47
C GLU A 208 4.09 -24.60 -5.85
N GLU A 209 3.84 -23.84 -6.94
CA GLU A 209 4.09 -24.30 -8.31
C GLU A 209 5.57 -24.56 -8.57
N ASP A 210 6.46 -23.67 -8.13
CA ASP A 210 7.91 -23.84 -8.25
C ASP A 210 8.41 -25.05 -7.47
N ALA A 211 7.85 -25.32 -6.29
CA ALA A 211 8.17 -26.50 -5.50
C ALA A 211 7.76 -27.81 -6.19
N PHE A 212 6.65 -27.81 -6.95
CA PHE A 212 6.21 -28.96 -7.74
C PHE A 212 7.05 -29.15 -9.03
N ASN A 213 7.53 -28.06 -9.63
CA ASN A 213 8.31 -28.07 -10.88
C ASN A 213 9.79 -28.45 -10.72
N PHE A 214 10.30 -28.65 -9.49
CA PHE A 214 11.60 -29.33 -9.26
C PHE A 214 11.60 -30.71 -9.94
N PRO A 215 12.75 -31.23 -10.44
CA PRO A 215 12.78 -32.22 -11.53
C PRO A 215 12.36 -33.62 -11.07
N LEU A 216 11.07 -33.82 -10.86
CA LEU A 216 10.40 -35.11 -10.85
C LEU A 216 9.55 -35.31 -12.13
N VAL A 217 9.52 -34.32 -13.01
CA VAL A 217 8.94 -34.47 -14.35
C VAL A 217 10.01 -35.00 -15.29
N THR A 218 10.18 -36.32 -15.35
CA THR A 218 10.57 -36.96 -16.61
C THR A 218 9.49 -36.62 -17.62
N ARG A 219 9.68 -35.55 -18.41
CA ARG A 219 8.97 -35.45 -19.69
C ARG A 219 9.36 -36.72 -20.46
N PRO A 220 8.40 -37.57 -20.88
CA PRO A 220 8.72 -38.61 -21.83
C PRO A 220 9.39 -37.92 -23.02
N GLN A 221 10.63 -38.33 -23.32
CA GLN A 221 11.23 -37.98 -24.61
C GLN A 221 10.27 -38.55 -25.64
N MET A 222 9.56 -37.68 -26.36
CA MET A 222 8.80 -38.11 -27.52
C MET A 222 9.87 -38.53 -28.53
N GLU A 223 10.09 -39.84 -28.62
CA GLU A 223 11.00 -40.45 -29.58
C GLU A 223 10.65 -39.90 -30.97
N PRO A 224 11.59 -39.28 -31.70
CA PRO A 224 11.32 -38.87 -33.06
C PRO A 224 11.07 -40.13 -33.88
N GLU A 225 9.83 -40.28 -34.38
CA GLU A 225 9.47 -41.36 -35.29
C GLU A 225 10.36 -41.25 -36.54
N ILE A 226 11.35 -42.15 -36.61
CA ILE A 226 12.24 -42.29 -37.77
C ILE A 226 11.38 -42.80 -38.92
N ARG A 227 10.94 -41.89 -39.78
CA ARG A 227 10.31 -42.23 -41.06
C ARG A 227 11.38 -42.84 -41.99
N PRO A 228 11.30 -44.13 -42.37
CA PRO A 228 12.21 -44.68 -43.35
C PRO A 228 11.86 -44.10 -44.72
N THR A 229 12.86 -43.56 -45.41
CA THR A 229 12.73 -43.03 -46.77
C THR A 229 13.46 -43.97 -47.74
N GLY A 230 12.76 -44.38 -48.81
CA GLY A 230 13.28 -45.16 -49.95
C GLY A 230 13.21 -46.68 -49.76
N GLU A 231 12.96 -47.55 -50.74
CA GLU A 231 12.84 -47.48 -52.21
C GLU A 231 12.29 -48.88 -52.61
N THR A 232 11.19 -49.00 -53.36
CA THR A 232 11.13 -49.46 -54.78
C THR A 232 10.58 -50.89 -54.99
N GLN A 233 9.72 -51.02 -56.03
CA GLN A 233 9.41 -52.21 -56.85
C GLN A 233 8.43 -53.31 -56.34
N HIS A 234 7.21 -53.38 -56.91
CA HIS A 234 6.84 -54.27 -58.04
C HIS A 234 5.30 -54.46 -58.20
N MET A 235 4.84 -54.27 -59.44
CA MET A 235 3.67 -54.88 -60.13
C MET A 235 2.64 -55.70 -59.31
N ARG A 236 1.37 -55.26 -59.34
CA ARG A 236 0.28 -56.06 -59.97
C ARG A 236 -1.00 -55.26 -60.22
N THR A 237 -1.45 -55.42 -61.45
CA THR A 237 -2.71 -55.11 -62.14
C THR A 237 -4.00 -55.31 -61.32
N GLN A 238 -5.06 -54.55 -61.66
CA GLN A 238 -6.50 -54.91 -61.89
C GLN A 238 -7.28 -53.57 -61.93
N MET A 239 -7.56 -52.93 -63.08
CA MET A 239 -8.57 -53.20 -64.13
C MET A 239 -10.01 -52.77 -63.75
N GLY A 240 -10.53 -51.71 -64.39
CA GLY A 240 -11.97 -51.37 -64.49
C GLY A 240 -12.27 -49.87 -64.71
N PRO A 241 -13.22 -49.44 -65.58
CA PRO A 241 -13.03 -48.29 -66.49
C PRO A 241 -14.02 -47.10 -66.35
N GLU A 242 -13.67 -45.99 -67.04
CA GLU A 242 -14.48 -44.90 -67.68
C GLU A 242 -15.68 -44.27 -66.93
N GLU A 243 -15.89 -42.94 -66.87
CA GLU A 243 -16.08 -41.95 -67.96
C GLU A 243 -16.14 -40.48 -67.36
N PRO A 244 -16.40 -39.37 -68.11
CA PRO A 244 -15.55 -38.17 -68.08
C PRO A 244 -16.21 -36.85 -67.58
N THR A 245 -15.33 -35.85 -67.41
CA THR A 245 -15.47 -34.37 -67.30
C THR A 245 -16.69 -33.69 -67.98
N PRO A 246 -17.11 -32.44 -67.60
CA PRO A 246 -16.24 -31.25 -67.55
C PRO A 246 -16.53 -30.15 -66.48
N GLN A 247 -15.51 -29.30 -66.29
CA GLN A 247 -15.57 -27.99 -65.61
C GLN A 247 -16.45 -26.98 -66.38
N PRO A 248 -16.77 -25.79 -65.82
CA PRO A 248 -15.85 -24.64 -65.98
C PRO A 248 -15.81 -23.60 -64.83
N MET A 249 -14.82 -22.73 -64.95
CA MET A 249 -14.42 -21.55 -64.17
C MET A 249 -15.49 -20.48 -63.89
N LEU A 250 -15.26 -19.66 -62.85
CA LEU A 250 -15.29 -18.16 -62.86
C LEU A 250 -14.88 -17.64 -61.44
N SER A 251 -13.76 -16.95 -61.22
CA SER A 251 -13.42 -15.52 -61.43
C SER A 251 -14.06 -14.49 -60.46
N HIS A 252 -13.18 -13.70 -59.82
CA HIS A 252 -13.36 -12.38 -59.18
C HIS A 252 -14.26 -12.31 -57.93
N VAL A 253 -13.92 -11.58 -56.86
CA VAL A 253 -13.94 -10.10 -56.74
C VAL A 253 -13.17 -9.68 -55.47
N GLY A 254 -12.50 -8.51 -55.50
CA GLY A 254 -11.82 -7.89 -54.36
C GLY A 254 -12.56 -6.72 -53.70
N CYS A 255 -11.80 -5.94 -52.92
CA CYS A 255 -12.09 -4.64 -52.25
C CYS A 255 -12.64 -4.70 -50.79
N PRO A 256 -12.50 -3.61 -50.00
CA PRO A 256 -11.27 -2.89 -49.64
C PRO A 256 -11.22 -2.45 -48.15
N LEU A 257 -10.11 -1.78 -47.81
CA LEU A 257 -9.77 -1.09 -46.55
C LEU A 257 -10.75 0.05 -46.19
N VAL A 258 -10.93 0.29 -44.90
CA VAL A 258 -11.66 1.40 -44.27
C VAL A 258 -10.72 2.06 -43.25
N ASP A 259 -10.67 3.40 -43.29
CA ASP A 259 -10.04 4.30 -42.32
C ASP A 259 -10.66 4.21 -40.91
#